data_AF-A0A0C9QUM1-F1
#
_entry.id   AF-A0A0C9QUM1-F1
#
_cell.length_a   1.000
_cell.length_b   1.000
_cell.length_c   1.000
_cell.angle_alpha   90.00
_cell.angle_beta   90.00
_cell.angle_gamma   90.00
#
_symmetry.space_group_name_H-M   'P 1'
#
loop_
_entity.id
_entity.type
_entity.pdbx_description
1 polymer ?
#
loop_
_entity_poly.entity_id
_entity_poly.type
_entity_poly.pdbx_seq_one_letter_code
_entity_poly.pdbx_strand_id
1 'polypeptide(L)'
;MIQDVLLNILQLLVDQVTILETMTPLDFMAFRDYLCPASGFQSLQFRLLENKLGVKGEHRVRYNQCYTKVFGKDPEAVDAIRKSETERSLSALVQEWLGRTPGLEDTCDFNFWGKYKTAVATMLSDQEQIAQGQLKEPVRKYMSASVAGKRGIFETVFNESLHNALVARGERRFCHAALKGAIMITLYRDEPRFSQPHQILTALMDIDSLITKWRCEIF
;
A
#
# COMPACT_ATOMS: atom_id res chain seq x y z
N MET A 1 2.39 3.23 19.97
CA MET A 1 1.26 3.00 20.90
C MET A 1 -0.08 2.89 20.18
N ILE A 2 -0.59 3.91 19.47
CA ILE A 2 -1.89 3.79 18.77
C ILE A 2 -1.83 2.83 17.57
N GLN A 3 -0.74 2.84 16.81
CA GLN A 3 -0.56 1.92 15.67
C GLN A 3 -0.45 0.46 16.13
N ASP A 4 0.27 0.21 17.22
CA ASP A 4 0.40 -1.13 17.82
C ASP A 4 -0.97 -1.68 18.26
N VAL A 5 -1.86 -0.82 18.78
CA VAL A 5 -3.22 -1.22 19.15
C VAL A 5 -4.03 -1.66 17.94
N LEU A 6 -3.98 -0.91 16.83
CA LEU A 6 -4.71 -1.28 15.61
C LEU A 6 -4.22 -2.61 15.03
N LEU A 7 -2.90 -2.82 15.00
CA LEU A 7 -2.30 -4.07 14.54
C LEU A 7 -2.75 -5.27 15.38
N ASN A 8 -2.70 -5.13 16.71
CA ASN A 8 -3.14 -6.19 17.62
C ASN A 8 -4.64 -6.51 17.46
N ILE A 9 -5.48 -5.48 17.24
CA ILE A 9 -6.92 -5.67 16.97
C ILE A 9 -7.11 -6.42 15.66
N LEU A 10 -6.44 -6.02 14.58
CA LEU A 10 -6.56 -6.67 13.27
C LEU A 10 -6.07 -8.12 13.31
N GLN A 11 -4.99 -8.39 14.03
CA GLN A 11 -4.50 -9.76 14.23
C GLN A 11 -5.52 -10.61 14.98
N LEU A 12 -6.10 -10.08 16.06
CA LEU A 12 -7.17 -10.76 16.79
C LEU A 12 -8.40 -11.02 15.90
N LEU A 13 -8.79 -10.07 15.03
CA LEU A 13 -9.91 -10.24 14.09
C LEU A 13 -9.65 -11.34 13.06
N VAL A 14 -8.40 -11.51 12.60
CA VAL A 14 -8.01 -12.64 11.73
C VAL A 14 -8.13 -13.94 12.49
N ASP A 15 -7.61 -14.01 13.71
CA ASP A 15 -7.62 -15.23 14.52
C ASP A 15 -9.06 -15.66 14.89
N GLN A 16 -9.99 -14.71 15.05
CA GLN A 16 -11.40 -14.99 15.30
C GLN A 16 -12.08 -15.80 14.19
N VAL A 17 -11.58 -15.78 12.95
CA VAL A 17 -12.16 -16.58 11.86
C VAL A 17 -12.04 -18.07 12.15
N THR A 18 -10.95 -18.50 12.80
CA THR A 18 -10.73 -19.91 13.19
C THR A 18 -11.81 -20.44 14.14
N ILE A 19 -12.42 -19.56 14.93
CA ILE A 19 -13.56 -19.91 15.81
C ILE A 19 -14.78 -20.22 14.95
N LEU A 20 -15.03 -19.44 13.90
CA LEU A 20 -16.15 -19.65 12.99
C LEU A 20 -15.98 -20.94 12.17
N GLU A 21 -14.75 -21.31 11.82
CA GLU A 21 -14.41 -22.56 11.11
C GLU A 21 -14.69 -23.83 11.94
N THR A 22 -14.88 -23.72 13.26
CA THR A 22 -15.30 -24.86 14.09
C THR A 22 -16.74 -25.29 13.82
N MET A 23 -17.54 -24.44 13.19
CA MET A 23 -18.90 -24.75 12.78
C MET A 23 -18.90 -25.57 11.49
N THR A 24 -19.60 -26.70 11.48
CA THR A 24 -19.66 -27.52 10.27
C THR A 24 -20.52 -26.85 9.19
N PRO A 25 -20.24 -27.10 7.89
CA PRO A 25 -21.08 -26.58 6.81
C PRO A 25 -22.55 -27.03 6.91
N LEU A 26 -22.81 -28.22 7.49
CA LEU A 26 -24.16 -28.73 7.70
C LEU A 26 -24.92 -27.91 8.74
N ASP A 27 -24.27 -27.57 9.85
CA ASP A 27 -24.84 -26.72 10.89
C ASP A 27 -25.13 -25.32 10.35
N PHE A 28 -24.20 -24.76 9.56
CA PHE A 28 -24.42 -23.47 8.91
C PHE A 28 -25.63 -23.46 7.97
N MET A 29 -25.79 -24.52 7.15
CA MET A 29 -26.93 -24.63 6.23
C MET A 29 -28.27 -24.68 6.97
N ALA A 30 -28.31 -25.23 8.18
CA ALA A 30 -29.55 -25.35 8.96
C ALA A 30 -30.17 -24.00 9.37
N PHE A 31 -29.38 -22.92 9.43
CA PHE A 31 -29.87 -21.58 9.80
C PHE A 31 -29.56 -20.48 8.78
N ARG A 32 -28.85 -20.79 7.69
CA ARG A 32 -28.47 -19.83 6.64
C ARG A 32 -29.67 -19.03 6.10
N ASP A 33 -30.83 -19.66 5.99
CA ASP A 33 -32.02 -19.02 5.41
C ASP A 33 -32.54 -17.85 6.26
N TYR A 34 -32.31 -17.86 7.58
CA TYR A 34 -32.65 -16.73 8.46
C TYR A 34 -31.76 -15.51 8.25
N LEU A 35 -30.58 -15.70 7.64
CA LEU A 35 -29.64 -14.62 7.36
C LEU A 35 -29.87 -13.98 5.99
N CYS A 36 -30.61 -14.61 5.09
CA CYS A 36 -30.87 -14.06 3.76
C CYS A 36 -31.83 -12.85 3.86
N PRO A 37 -31.58 -11.72 3.17
CA PRO A 37 -30.55 -11.45 2.15
C PRO A 37 -29.28 -10.79 2.69
N ALA A 38 -29.07 -10.78 4.01
CA ALA A 38 -27.93 -10.13 4.63
C ALA A 38 -26.61 -10.77 4.19
N SER A 39 -25.60 -9.92 4.01
CA SER A 39 -24.28 -10.35 3.53
C SER A 39 -23.18 -9.57 4.24
N GLY A 40 -22.00 -10.16 4.38
CA GLY A 40 -20.80 -9.47 4.88
C GLY A 40 -20.44 -8.22 4.06
N PHE A 41 -20.91 -8.12 2.81
CA PHE A 41 -20.76 -6.92 1.98
C PHE A 41 -21.56 -5.71 2.47
N GLN A 42 -22.49 -5.90 3.42
CA GLN A 42 -23.34 -4.87 4.01
C GLN A 42 -22.80 -4.32 5.35
N SER A 43 -21.57 -4.64 5.74
CA SER A 43 -20.97 -4.06 6.95
C SER A 43 -20.62 -2.58 6.73
N LEU A 44 -21.40 -1.66 7.31
CA LEU A 44 -21.15 -0.22 7.24
C LEU A 44 -19.77 0.13 7.79
N GLN A 45 -19.43 -0.36 8.98
CA GLN A 45 -18.16 -0.05 9.63
C GLN A 45 -16.95 -0.49 8.80
N PHE A 46 -17.05 -1.66 8.14
CA PHE A 46 -15.98 -2.12 7.25
C PHE A 46 -15.80 -1.19 6.05
N ARG A 47 -16.91 -0.69 5.47
CA ARG A 47 -16.84 0.30 4.38
C ARG A 47 -16.23 1.63 4.83
N LEU A 48 -16.61 2.11 6.01
CA LEU A 48 -16.03 3.33 6.58
C LEU A 48 -14.52 3.16 6.84
N LEU A 49 -14.10 1.99 7.33
CA LEU A 49 -12.68 1.67 7.54
C LEU A 49 -11.90 1.70 6.22
N GLU A 50 -12.39 1.00 5.18
CA GLU A 50 -11.75 1.00 3.86
C GLU A 50 -11.60 2.42 3.29
N ASN A 51 -12.65 3.24 3.38
CA ASN A 51 -12.64 4.62 2.88
C ASN A 51 -11.64 5.48 3.66
N LYS A 52 -11.65 5.39 5.00
CA LYS A 52 -10.71 6.13 5.85
C LYS A 52 -9.26 5.69 5.67
N LEU A 53 -8.99 4.44 5.35
CA LEU A 53 -7.64 3.98 4.98
C LEU A 53 -7.19 4.54 3.62
N GLY A 54 -8.13 4.68 2.68
CA GLY A 54 -7.91 5.34 1.38
C GLY A 54 -8.22 4.47 0.16
N VAL A 55 -9.06 3.45 0.32
CA VAL A 55 -9.53 2.61 -0.81
C VAL A 55 -10.47 3.44 -1.69
N LYS A 56 -9.99 3.85 -2.87
CA LYS A 56 -10.81 4.60 -3.82
C LYS A 56 -11.86 3.72 -4.50
N GLY A 57 -13.02 4.31 -4.80
CA GLY A 57 -14.12 3.64 -5.52
C GLY A 57 -13.68 3.02 -6.85
N GLU A 58 -12.84 3.72 -7.62
CA GLU A 58 -12.31 3.26 -8.91
C GLU A 58 -11.45 2.00 -8.83
N HIS A 59 -10.87 1.70 -7.66
CA HIS A 59 -10.07 0.49 -7.43
C HIS A 59 -10.88 -0.68 -6.86
N ARG A 60 -12.18 -0.46 -6.61
CA ARG A 60 -13.09 -1.53 -6.18
C ARG A 60 -13.56 -2.34 -7.39
N VAL A 61 -13.76 -3.64 -7.21
CA VAL A 61 -14.36 -4.53 -8.22
C VAL A 61 -15.75 -4.02 -8.60
N ARG A 62 -16.14 -4.09 -9.88
CA ARG A 62 -17.39 -3.52 -10.45
C ARG A 62 -18.64 -3.79 -9.60
N TYR A 63 -18.80 -5.01 -9.09
CA TYR A 63 -19.92 -5.38 -8.21
C TYR A 63 -19.99 -4.54 -6.93
N ASN A 64 -18.83 -4.21 -6.35
CA ASN A 64 -18.67 -3.44 -5.12
C ASN A 64 -18.47 -1.93 -5.36
N GLN A 65 -18.55 -1.42 -6.60
CA GLN A 65 -18.46 0.01 -6.87
C GLN A 65 -19.72 0.77 -6.44
N CYS A 66 -20.89 0.12 -6.50
CA CYS A 66 -22.17 0.67 -6.07
C CYS A 66 -22.59 0.19 -4.68
N TYR A 67 -21.65 0.03 -3.74
CA TYR A 67 -21.94 -0.48 -2.40
C TYR A 67 -22.87 0.43 -1.59
N THR A 68 -22.99 1.71 -1.93
CA THR A 68 -23.96 2.65 -1.34
C THR A 68 -25.41 2.22 -1.55
N LYS A 69 -25.73 1.52 -2.65
CA LYS A 69 -27.09 1.02 -2.93
C LYS A 69 -27.56 0.02 -1.88
N VAL A 70 -26.63 -0.71 -1.27
CA VAL A 70 -26.90 -1.67 -0.19
C VAL A 70 -27.47 -0.97 1.04
N PHE A 71 -27.03 0.26 1.31
CA PHE A 71 -27.43 1.05 2.48
C PHE A 71 -28.58 2.02 2.18
N GLY A 72 -29.19 1.96 0.99
CA GLY A 72 -30.17 2.96 0.55
C GLY A 72 -31.43 3.10 1.41
N LYS A 73 -31.68 2.17 2.35
CA LYS A 73 -32.78 2.24 3.33
C LYS A 73 -32.41 3.01 4.61
N ASP A 74 -31.14 3.32 4.82
CA ASP A 74 -30.61 4.01 5.98
C ASP A 74 -29.91 5.32 5.55
N PRO A 75 -30.59 6.47 5.67
CA PRO A 75 -30.02 7.77 5.30
C PRO A 75 -28.77 8.16 6.09
N GLU A 76 -28.66 7.75 7.36
CA GLU A 76 -27.50 8.06 8.20
C GLU A 76 -26.27 7.28 7.73
N ALA A 77 -26.43 6.01 7.41
CA ALA A 77 -25.37 5.17 6.84
C ALA A 77 -24.86 5.74 5.51
N VAL A 78 -25.76 6.19 4.62
CA VAL A 78 -25.38 6.81 3.34
C VAL A 78 -24.61 8.12 3.55
N ASP A 79 -25.04 8.95 4.51
CA ASP A 79 -24.34 10.19 4.85
C ASP A 79 -22.94 9.91 5.44
N ALA A 80 -22.82 8.92 6.32
CA ALA A 80 -21.54 8.50 6.89
C ALA A 80 -20.56 8.01 5.81
N ILE A 81 -21.05 7.22 4.84
CA ILE A 81 -20.24 6.76 3.71
C ILE A 81 -19.77 7.96 2.88
N ARG A 82 -20.68 8.86 2.50
CA ARG A 82 -20.34 10.06 1.73
C ARG A 82 -19.30 10.93 2.44
N LYS A 83 -19.44 11.12 3.76
CA LYS A 83 -18.44 11.82 4.58
C LYS A 83 -17.09 11.10 4.54
N SER A 84 -17.07 9.78 4.72
CA SER A 84 -15.83 9.01 4.70
C SER A 84 -15.10 9.01 3.35
N GLU A 85 -15.82 9.17 2.23
CA GLU A 85 -15.24 9.29 0.89
C GLU A 85 -14.67 10.69 0.58
N THR A 86 -15.23 11.73 1.23
CA THR A 86 -14.83 13.12 1.00
C THR A 86 -13.77 13.61 1.99
N GLU A 87 -13.76 13.06 3.19
CA GLU A 87 -12.74 13.32 4.20
C GLU A 87 -11.35 12.86 3.73
N ARG A 88 -10.32 13.51 4.28
CA ARG A 88 -8.94 13.13 3.98
C ARG A 88 -8.65 11.75 4.56
N SER A 89 -8.32 10.80 3.68
CA SER A 89 -7.94 9.45 4.08
C SER A 89 -6.56 9.42 4.75
N LEU A 90 -6.29 8.35 5.50
CA LEU A 90 -4.99 8.06 6.08
C LEU A 90 -3.90 8.06 5.00
N SER A 91 -4.14 7.43 3.86
CA SER A 91 -3.22 7.45 2.72
C SER A 91 -2.89 8.87 2.24
N ALA A 92 -3.87 9.78 2.18
CA ALA A 92 -3.64 11.16 1.78
C ALA A 92 -2.81 11.93 2.82
N LEU A 93 -3.08 11.72 4.12
CA LEU A 93 -2.34 12.36 5.21
C LEU A 93 -0.89 11.86 5.28
N VAL A 94 -0.68 10.55 5.12
CA VAL A 94 0.65 9.93 5.09
C VAL A 94 1.45 10.45 3.90
N GLN A 95 0.85 10.59 2.71
CA GLN A 95 1.54 11.14 1.55
C GLN A 95 2.00 12.60 1.76
N GLU A 96 1.16 13.43 2.37
CA GLU A 96 1.54 14.82 2.68
C GLU A 96 2.64 14.89 3.75
N TRP A 97 2.59 14.02 4.75
CA TRP A 97 3.65 13.88 5.74
C TRP A 97 4.97 13.41 5.10
N LEU A 98 4.94 12.39 4.25
CA LEU A 98 6.11 11.90 3.51
C LEU A 98 6.69 12.95 2.57
N GLY A 99 5.85 13.76 1.94
CA GLY A 99 6.30 14.86 1.07
C GLY A 99 7.05 15.97 1.81
N ARG A 100 6.90 16.06 3.15
CA ARG A 100 7.60 17.01 4.02
C ARG A 100 8.80 16.39 4.74
N THR A 101 9.24 15.20 4.32
CA THR A 101 10.40 14.53 4.92
C THR A 101 11.65 15.41 4.78
N PRO A 102 12.33 15.75 5.89
CA PRO A 102 13.49 16.64 5.84
C PRO A 102 14.64 16.00 5.06
N GLY A 103 15.26 16.79 4.17
CA GLY A 103 16.38 16.37 3.30
C GLY A 103 15.99 16.02 1.86
N LEU A 104 14.70 16.11 1.53
CA LEU A 104 14.18 16.10 0.14
C LEU A 104 14.30 17.45 -0.57
N GLU A 105 14.58 18.52 0.17
CA GLU A 105 14.67 19.90 -0.34
C GLU A 105 15.91 20.08 -1.22
N ASP A 106 15.74 20.76 -2.35
CA ASP A 106 16.84 21.11 -3.26
C ASP A 106 17.72 22.25 -2.71
N THR A 107 17.23 22.99 -1.71
CA THR A 107 17.83 24.23 -1.19
C THR A 107 18.73 24.04 0.04
N CYS A 108 18.74 22.86 0.66
CA CYS A 108 19.51 22.58 1.87
C CYS A 108 20.65 21.57 1.60
N ASP A 109 21.75 21.66 2.37
CA ASP A 109 23.06 20.98 2.22
C ASP A 109 23.04 19.46 1.91
N PHE A 110 21.91 18.77 2.16
CA PHE A 110 21.83 17.33 2.02
C PHE A 110 21.57 16.85 0.58
N ASN A 111 20.68 17.50 -0.19
CA ASN A 111 20.21 17.11 -1.54
C ASN A 111 20.19 15.58 -1.76
N PHE A 112 19.29 14.90 -1.04
CA PHE A 112 19.21 13.44 -1.08
C PHE A 112 18.98 12.91 -2.50
N TRP A 113 18.04 13.51 -3.24
CA TRP A 113 17.63 12.96 -4.54
C TRP A 113 18.72 13.06 -5.60
N GLY A 114 19.50 14.15 -5.60
CA GLY A 114 20.68 14.29 -6.44
C GLY A 114 21.73 13.22 -6.14
N LYS A 115 22.11 13.09 -4.86
CA LYS A 115 23.08 12.07 -4.43
C LYS A 115 22.61 10.64 -4.72
N TYR A 116 21.32 10.39 -4.53
CA TYR A 116 20.71 9.09 -4.81
C TYR A 116 20.74 8.75 -6.30
N LYS A 117 20.43 9.71 -7.19
CA LYS A 117 20.57 9.52 -8.65
C LYS A 117 22.01 9.20 -9.05
N THR A 118 22.98 9.94 -8.51
CA THR A 118 24.41 9.69 -8.80
C THR A 118 24.83 8.32 -8.29
N ALA A 119 24.47 7.95 -7.06
CA ALA A 119 24.81 6.64 -6.49
C ALA A 119 24.20 5.47 -7.30
N VAL A 120 22.95 5.58 -7.73
CA VAL A 120 22.31 4.58 -8.59
C VAL A 120 22.96 4.54 -9.97
N ALA A 121 23.34 5.68 -10.55
CA ALA A 121 24.05 5.71 -11.83
C ALA A 121 25.42 5.01 -11.73
N THR A 122 26.20 5.28 -10.68
CA THR A 122 27.48 4.59 -10.44
C THR A 122 27.27 3.09 -10.24
N MET A 123 26.32 2.69 -9.38
CA MET A 123 26.00 1.27 -9.14
C MET A 123 25.61 0.53 -10.43
N LEU A 124 24.80 1.15 -11.29
CA LEU A 124 24.39 0.56 -12.57
C LEU A 124 25.58 0.46 -13.54
N SER A 125 26.42 1.50 -13.61
CA SER A 125 27.64 1.50 -14.43
C SER A 125 28.60 0.40 -13.99
N ASP A 126 28.84 0.24 -12.69
CA ASP A 126 29.71 -0.81 -12.15
C ASP A 126 29.16 -2.20 -12.48
N GLN A 127 27.85 -2.41 -12.34
CA GLN A 127 27.21 -3.68 -12.72
C GLN A 127 27.30 -3.96 -14.23
N GLU A 128 27.20 -2.94 -15.08
CA GLU A 128 27.40 -3.07 -16.53
C GLU A 128 28.85 -3.45 -16.86
N GLN A 129 29.84 -2.83 -16.21
CA GLN A 129 31.25 -3.17 -16.40
C GLN A 129 31.54 -4.60 -15.94
N ILE A 130 31.00 -5.02 -14.79
CA ILE A 130 31.13 -6.40 -14.30
C ILE A 130 30.50 -7.39 -15.28
N ALA A 131 29.32 -7.08 -15.83
CA ALA A 131 28.66 -7.92 -16.82
C ALA A 131 29.49 -8.06 -18.11
N GLN A 132 30.07 -6.95 -18.59
CA GLN A 132 30.96 -6.94 -19.75
C GLN A 132 32.26 -7.71 -19.51
N GLY A 133 32.81 -7.68 -18.29
CA GLY A 133 33.99 -8.44 -17.90
C GLY A 133 33.80 -9.96 -17.84
N GLN A 134 32.56 -10.47 -17.89
CA GLN A 134 32.31 -11.91 -17.85
C GLN A 134 32.68 -12.60 -19.17
N LEU A 135 33.49 -13.66 -19.07
CA LEU A 135 33.93 -14.47 -20.22
C LEU A 135 32.85 -15.45 -20.70
N LYS A 136 31.94 -15.87 -19.82
CA LYS A 136 30.87 -16.81 -20.15
C LYS A 136 29.69 -16.06 -20.77
N GLU A 137 29.49 -16.21 -22.07
CA GLU A 137 28.36 -15.63 -22.82
C GLU A 137 26.96 -15.80 -22.18
N PRO A 138 26.55 -16.98 -21.67
CA PRO A 138 25.23 -17.10 -21.04
C PRO A 138 25.11 -16.28 -19.76
N VAL A 139 26.18 -16.16 -18.99
CA VAL A 139 26.22 -15.37 -17.74
C VAL A 139 26.21 -13.88 -18.07
N ARG A 140 27.02 -13.46 -19.06
CA ARG A 140 27.04 -12.07 -19.56
C ARG A 140 25.64 -11.62 -20.00
N LYS A 141 24.96 -12.41 -20.84
CA LYS A 141 23.60 -12.07 -21.31
C LYS A 141 22.60 -11.94 -20.16
N TYR A 142 22.63 -12.86 -19.20
CA TYR A 142 21.76 -12.80 -18.03
C TYR A 142 22.03 -11.55 -17.18
N MET A 143 23.30 -11.25 -16.89
CA MET A 143 23.67 -10.08 -16.09
C MET A 143 23.30 -8.77 -16.80
N SER A 144 23.57 -8.65 -18.10
CA SER A 144 23.18 -7.47 -18.89
C SER A 144 21.66 -7.27 -18.92
N ALA A 145 20.88 -8.36 -19.07
CA ALA A 145 19.42 -8.29 -19.00
C ALA A 145 18.92 -7.86 -17.61
N SER A 146 19.55 -8.37 -16.53
CA SER A 146 19.23 -7.97 -15.16
C SER A 146 19.49 -6.48 -14.92
N VAL A 147 20.61 -5.95 -15.43
CA VAL A 147 20.93 -4.53 -15.29
C VAL A 147 19.98 -3.66 -16.11
N ALA A 148 19.64 -4.06 -17.35
CA ALA A 148 18.63 -3.38 -18.16
C ALA A 148 17.26 -3.33 -17.45
N GLY A 149 16.85 -4.44 -16.81
CA GLY A 149 15.64 -4.50 -16.00
C GLY A 149 15.67 -3.53 -14.81
N LYS A 150 16.76 -3.53 -14.02
CA LYS A 150 16.94 -2.60 -12.90
C LYS A 150 16.91 -1.14 -13.36
N ARG A 151 17.58 -0.83 -14.48
CA ARG A 151 17.61 0.50 -15.07
C ARG A 151 16.19 0.99 -15.41
N GLY A 152 15.38 0.14 -16.05
CA GLY A 152 13.98 0.46 -16.34
C GLY A 152 13.15 0.73 -15.08
N ILE A 153 13.33 -0.06 -14.02
CA ILE A 153 12.66 0.16 -12.73
C ILE A 153 13.05 1.53 -12.16
N PHE A 154 14.35 1.85 -12.08
CA PHE A 154 14.82 3.13 -11.55
C PHE A 154 14.37 4.33 -12.40
N GLU A 155 14.30 4.18 -13.71
CA GLU A 155 13.80 5.24 -14.60
C GLU A 155 12.34 5.61 -14.28
N THR A 156 11.49 4.63 -13.99
CA THR A 156 10.10 4.88 -13.55
C THR A 156 10.00 5.54 -12.17
N VAL A 157 11.07 5.53 -11.38
CA VAL A 157 11.14 6.18 -10.05
C VAL A 157 11.69 7.59 -10.18
N PHE A 158 12.69 7.81 -11.04
CA PHE A 158 13.32 9.13 -11.24
C PHE A 158 12.49 10.08 -12.09
N ASN A 159 11.75 9.57 -13.07
CA ASN A 159 10.93 10.37 -13.96
C ASN A 159 9.52 10.54 -13.40
N GLU A 160 9.15 11.79 -13.12
CA GLU A 160 7.84 12.15 -12.57
C GLU A 160 6.68 11.86 -13.54
N SER A 161 6.86 12.05 -14.85
CA SER A 161 5.79 11.80 -15.83
C SER A 161 5.48 10.30 -15.95
N LEU A 162 6.52 9.46 -15.99
CA LEU A 162 6.37 8.00 -16.00
C LEU A 162 5.73 7.52 -14.70
N HIS A 163 6.15 8.07 -13.56
CA HIS A 163 5.55 7.76 -12.28
C HIS A 163 4.06 8.11 -12.24
N ASN A 164 3.69 9.32 -12.68
CA ASN A 164 2.29 9.76 -12.72
C ASN A 164 1.44 8.90 -13.67
N ALA A 165 2.01 8.41 -14.77
CA ALA A 165 1.34 7.45 -15.65
C ALA A 165 1.03 6.12 -14.93
N LEU A 166 1.94 5.62 -14.10
CA LEU A 166 1.70 4.41 -13.28
C LEU A 166 0.66 4.64 -12.18
N VAL A 167 0.63 5.85 -11.60
CA VAL A 167 -0.41 6.24 -10.63
C VAL A 167 -1.78 6.30 -11.29
N ALA A 168 -1.87 6.89 -12.49
CA ALA A 168 -3.13 6.97 -13.25
C ALA A 168 -3.68 5.58 -13.65
N ARG A 169 -2.80 4.62 -13.93
CA ARG A 169 -3.18 3.21 -14.18
C ARG A 169 -3.56 2.45 -12.90
N GLY A 170 -3.26 3.02 -11.74
CA GLY A 170 -3.50 2.40 -10.45
C GLY A 170 -2.50 1.33 -10.05
N GLU A 171 -1.34 1.25 -10.71
CA GLU A 171 -0.21 0.38 -10.33
C GLU A 171 0.59 0.98 -9.17
N ARG A 172 0.56 2.31 -9.03
CA ARG A 172 1.10 3.03 -7.87
C ARG A 172 0.02 3.87 -7.20
N ARG A 173 0.16 4.07 -5.88
CA ARG A 173 -0.78 4.86 -5.07
C ARG A 173 -0.19 6.17 -4.57
N PHE A 174 1.09 6.16 -4.21
CA PHE A 174 1.78 7.35 -3.70
C PHE A 174 2.14 8.32 -4.83
N CYS A 175 2.04 9.60 -4.54
CA CYS A 175 2.59 10.66 -5.38
C CYS A 175 4.13 10.64 -5.38
N HIS A 176 4.74 11.33 -6.36
CA HIS A 176 6.20 11.31 -6.54
C HIS A 176 6.96 11.80 -5.31
N ALA A 177 6.49 12.89 -4.69
CA ALA A 177 7.10 13.46 -3.49
C ALA A 177 7.03 12.49 -2.30
N ALA A 178 5.88 11.84 -2.08
CA ALA A 178 5.71 10.85 -1.02
C ALA A 178 6.61 9.62 -1.25
N LEU A 179 6.77 9.18 -2.50
CA LEU A 179 7.66 8.08 -2.85
C LEU A 179 9.13 8.42 -2.53
N LYS A 180 9.59 9.64 -2.85
CA LYS A 180 10.94 10.09 -2.48
C LYS A 180 11.16 10.03 -0.96
N GLY A 181 10.20 10.53 -0.19
CA GLY A 181 10.25 10.50 1.28
C GLY A 181 10.26 9.09 1.85
N ALA A 182 9.43 8.20 1.30
CA ALA A 182 9.40 6.80 1.71
C ALA A 182 10.76 6.11 1.45
N ILE A 183 11.35 6.30 0.26
CA ILE A 183 12.68 5.76 -0.07
C ILE A 183 13.72 6.30 0.91
N MET A 184 13.72 7.60 1.18
CA MET A 184 14.66 8.22 2.11
C MET A 184 14.54 7.61 3.52
N ILE A 185 13.33 7.51 4.07
CA ILE A 185 13.09 6.90 5.39
C ILE A 185 13.58 5.46 5.42
N THR A 186 13.33 4.68 4.35
CA THR A 186 13.78 3.27 4.31
C THR A 186 15.30 3.12 4.25
N LEU A 187 16.01 4.01 3.55
CA LEU A 187 17.47 3.97 3.43
C LEU A 187 18.18 4.44 4.71
N TYR A 188 17.61 5.41 5.41
CA TYR A 188 18.17 5.95 6.65
C TYR A 188 17.46 5.43 7.90
N ARG A 189 16.85 4.24 7.84
CA ARG A 189 16.04 3.66 8.93
C ARG A 189 16.78 3.54 10.27
N ASP A 190 18.10 3.41 10.24
CA ASP A 190 18.94 3.25 11.42
C ASP A 190 19.28 4.59 12.10
N GLU A 191 19.02 5.72 11.42
CA GLU A 191 19.16 7.03 12.01
C GLU A 191 18.06 7.26 13.05
N PRO A 192 18.37 7.79 14.24
CA PRO A 192 17.38 8.02 15.30
C PRO A 192 16.17 8.83 14.82
N ARG A 193 16.41 9.80 13.92
CA ARG A 193 15.37 10.66 13.34
C ARG A 193 14.39 9.92 12.41
N PHE A 194 14.80 8.82 11.79
CA PHE A 194 14.00 8.07 10.81
C PHE A 194 13.54 6.71 11.31
N SER A 195 14.07 6.23 12.45
CA SER A 195 13.64 4.98 13.08
C SER A 195 12.12 4.92 13.34
N GLN A 196 11.55 5.96 13.96
CA GLN A 196 10.12 6.06 14.23
C GLN A 196 9.28 6.19 12.94
N PRO A 197 9.61 7.11 12.01
CA PRO A 197 8.96 7.14 10.69
C PRO A 197 8.97 5.80 9.95
N HIS A 198 10.05 5.03 10.05
CA HIS A 198 10.14 3.71 9.43
C HIS A 198 9.20 2.70 10.08
N GLN A 199 9.08 2.70 11.42
CA GLN A 199 8.11 1.86 12.14
C GLN A 199 6.67 2.15 11.70
N ILE A 200 6.32 3.43 11.49
CA ILE A 200 5.01 3.83 10.96
C ILE A 200 4.76 3.21 9.58
N LEU A 201 5.74 3.28 8.67
CA LEU A 201 5.61 2.70 7.33
C LEU A 201 5.45 1.18 7.38
N THR A 202 6.21 0.50 8.24
CA THR A 202 6.08 -0.95 8.46
C THR A 202 4.69 -1.30 8.98
N ALA A 203 4.21 -0.58 10.00
CA ALA A 203 2.86 -0.80 10.54
C ALA A 203 1.76 -0.60 9.49
N LEU A 204 1.91 0.37 8.57
CA LEU A 204 0.95 0.56 7.48
C LEU A 204 0.95 -0.61 6.48
N MET A 205 2.11 -1.19 6.18
CA MET A 205 2.20 -2.40 5.35
C MET A 205 1.59 -3.61 6.05
N ASP A 206 1.81 -3.74 7.36
CA ASP A 206 1.24 -4.82 8.17
C ASP A 206 -0.29 -4.72 8.24
N ILE A 207 -0.84 -3.51 8.38
CA ILE A 207 -2.29 -3.26 8.32
C ILE A 207 -2.88 -3.74 6.98
N ASP A 208 -2.25 -3.40 5.85
CA ASP A 208 -2.73 -3.79 4.52
C ASP A 208 -2.68 -5.31 4.32
N SER A 209 -1.60 -5.94 4.79
CA SER A 209 -1.43 -7.39 4.79
C SER A 209 -2.49 -8.09 5.65
N LEU A 210 -2.74 -7.61 6.88
CA LEU A 210 -3.73 -8.18 7.79
C LEU A 210 -5.15 -8.03 7.26
N ILE A 211 -5.51 -6.89 6.67
CA ILE A 211 -6.82 -6.69 6.05
C ILE A 211 -6.99 -7.63 4.86
N THR A 212 -5.95 -7.78 4.03
CA THR A 212 -5.98 -8.72 2.90
C THR A 212 -6.16 -10.15 3.38
N LYS A 213 -5.41 -10.57 4.41
CA LYS A 213 -5.54 -11.89 5.03
C LYS A 213 -6.97 -12.10 5.56
N TRP A 214 -7.48 -11.17 6.35
CA TRP A 214 -8.85 -11.22 6.87
C TRP A 214 -9.91 -11.42 5.77
N ARG A 215 -9.73 -10.78 4.61
CA ARG A 215 -10.63 -10.98 3.46
C ARG A 215 -10.53 -12.37 2.86
N CYS A 216 -9.32 -12.92 2.74
CA CYS A 216 -9.12 -14.28 2.21
C CYS A 216 -9.73 -15.35 3.12
N GLU A 217 -9.75 -15.13 4.44
CA GLU A 217 -10.34 -16.08 5.38
C GLU A 217 -11.88 -16.00 5.41
N ILE A 218 -12.47 -14.85 5.07
CA ILE A 218 -13.93 -14.63 5.17
C ILE A 218 -14.68 -14.82 3.84
N PHE A 219 -14.03 -14.57 2.70
CA PHE A 219 -14.65 -14.61 1.36
C PHE A 219 -14.02 -15.67 0.48
#